data_AF-A0A6J8BFF7-F1
#
_entry.id   AF-A0A6J8BFF7-F1
#
_cell.length_a   1.000
_cell.length_b   1.000
_cell.length_c   1.000
_cell.angle_alpha   90.00
_cell.angle_beta   90.00
_cell.angle_gamma   90.00
#
_symmetry.space_group_name_H-M   'P 1'
#
loop_
_entity.id
_entity.type
_entity.pdbx_description
1 polymer ?
#
loop_
_entity_poly.entity_id
_entity_poly.type
_entity_poly.pdbx_seq_one_letter_code
_entity_poly.pdbx_strand_id
1 'polypeptide(L)'
;MNICNFAKVIISRATKDLSSINAWKEKKENKKNPIYSSHISLQDRFQNYEIFIDQYPKMTMNFKDFSLKYKRLQGYITDKKYWNNNNKEGQQNKFLEYFSFKNWQKLPEPEKKQHTLENCRLCNTVHIEHSSLHKSAAPEVTKLTALCQSVTNTIIRQSTPSSSHGTTTKGLKAVQNIVKIVQPMMEKNLNIKFENPIKVSISPLKTPEQKRKEFERNLIETKQKMDDAFTDAGEDIHVFLA
;
A
#
# COMPACT_ATOMS: atom_id res chain seq x y z
N MET A 1 18.63 -7.55 0.87
CA MET A 1 19.07 -8.14 2.15
C MET A 1 17.80 -8.42 2.93
N ASN A 2 17.55 -9.69 3.23
CA ASN A 2 16.25 -10.17 3.67
C ASN A 2 16.02 -9.96 5.18
N ILE A 3 16.42 -8.80 5.70
CA ILE A 3 16.22 -8.43 7.10
C ILE A 3 15.05 -7.44 7.17
N CYS A 4 14.21 -7.54 8.20
CA CYS A 4 13.15 -6.58 8.50
C CYS A 4 13.68 -5.15 8.46
N ASN A 5 12.93 -4.23 7.86
CA ASN A 5 13.38 -2.85 7.67
C ASN A 5 13.53 -2.10 9.00
N PHE A 6 12.63 -2.33 9.97
CA PHE A 6 12.83 -1.85 11.34
C PHE A 6 14.10 -2.44 11.97
N ALA A 7 14.34 -3.76 11.85
CA ALA A 7 15.57 -4.37 12.36
C ALA A 7 16.83 -3.75 11.71
N LYS A 8 16.82 -3.50 10.40
CA LYS A 8 17.94 -2.83 9.70
C LYS A 8 18.27 -1.48 10.35
N VAL A 9 17.25 -0.64 10.59
CA VAL A 9 17.44 0.69 11.17
C VAL A 9 17.83 0.61 12.65
N ILE A 10 17.20 -0.29 13.41
CA ILE A 10 17.50 -0.48 14.84
C ILE A 10 18.96 -0.92 15.00
N ILE A 11 19.36 -2.00 14.33
CA ILE A 11 20.72 -2.56 14.42
C ILE A 11 21.76 -1.53 13.96
N SER A 12 21.53 -0.85 12.85
CA SER A 12 22.53 0.05 12.25
C SER A 12 22.64 1.41 12.94
N ARG A 13 21.53 2.00 13.40
CA ARG A 13 21.46 3.37 13.96
C ARG A 13 20.97 3.43 15.39
N ALA A 14 19.83 2.81 15.73
CA ALA A 14 19.21 3.01 17.04
C ALA A 14 20.07 2.47 18.19
N THR A 15 20.84 1.40 17.98
CA THR A 15 21.80 0.88 18.96
C THR A 15 22.92 1.87 19.34
N LYS A 16 23.06 2.97 18.59
CA LYS A 16 23.98 4.09 18.87
C LYS A 16 23.30 5.31 19.50
N ASP A 17 21.98 5.32 19.60
CA ASP A 17 21.21 6.47 20.07
C ASP A 17 20.92 6.37 21.57
N LEU A 18 21.79 6.99 22.37
CA LEU A 18 21.68 6.99 23.83
C LEU A 18 20.36 7.58 24.31
N SER A 19 19.81 8.57 23.59
CA SER A 19 18.55 9.20 23.97
C SER A 19 17.36 8.23 23.84
N SER A 20 17.32 7.46 22.76
CA SER A 20 16.27 6.47 22.53
C SER A 20 16.39 5.28 23.46
N ILE A 21 17.62 4.86 23.79
CA ILE A 21 17.87 3.79 24.77
C ILE A 21 17.34 4.19 26.15
N ASN A 22 17.69 5.38 26.63
CA ASN A 22 17.27 5.87 27.94
C ASN A 22 15.75 6.06 27.98
N ALA A 23 15.15 6.65 26.95
CA ALA A 23 13.70 6.80 26.86
C ALA A 23 12.96 5.45 26.88
N TRP A 24 13.48 4.43 26.19
CA TRP A 24 12.92 3.08 26.20
C TRP A 24 13.00 2.44 27.59
N LYS A 25 14.18 2.51 28.25
CA LYS A 25 14.36 2.01 29.62
C LYS A 25 13.42 2.69 30.61
N GLU A 26 13.21 3.99 30.46
CA GLU A 26 12.32 4.79 31.31
C GLU A 26 10.83 4.68 30.92
N LYS A 27 10.48 3.94 29.86
CA LYS A 27 9.12 3.86 29.28
C LYS A 27 8.52 5.24 28.98
N LYS A 28 9.35 6.19 28.54
CA LYS A 28 8.94 7.54 28.17
C LYS A 28 9.02 7.73 26.67
N GLU A 29 8.19 8.62 26.14
CA GLU A 29 8.37 9.10 24.78
C GLU A 29 9.67 9.88 24.64
N ASN A 30 10.51 9.50 23.67
CA ASN A 30 11.66 10.31 23.31
C ASN A 30 11.21 11.51 22.47
N LYS A 31 11.09 12.67 23.12
CA LYS A 31 10.80 13.95 22.44
C LYS A 31 12.05 14.64 21.88
N LYS A 32 13.25 14.12 22.18
CA LYS A 32 14.52 14.73 21.76
C LYS A 32 15.00 14.12 20.43
N ASN A 33 15.81 14.90 19.72
CA ASN A 33 16.50 14.41 18.52
C ASN A 33 17.50 13.30 18.91
N PRO A 34 17.69 12.29 18.04
CA PRO A 34 18.59 11.18 18.32
C PRO A 34 20.04 11.68 18.48
N ILE A 35 20.72 11.23 19.53
CA ILE A 35 22.13 11.56 19.81
C ILE A 35 22.95 10.29 19.59
N TYR A 36 23.60 10.21 18.43
CA TYR A 36 24.40 9.05 18.05
C TYR A 36 25.81 9.14 18.62
N SER A 37 26.19 8.15 19.44
CA SER A 37 27.58 8.01 19.91
C SER A 37 28.38 7.12 18.97
N SER A 38 29.56 7.61 18.57
CA SER A 38 30.58 6.86 17.82
C SER A 38 31.32 5.84 18.69
N HIS A 39 31.29 5.99 20.02
CA HIS A 39 32.14 5.26 20.96
C HIS A 39 31.47 4.08 21.64
N ILE A 40 30.24 3.71 21.24
CA ILE A 40 29.55 2.55 21.83
C ILE A 40 30.22 1.26 21.35
N SER A 41 30.64 0.42 22.30
CA SER A 41 31.27 -0.86 22.01
C SER A 41 30.31 -1.81 21.28
N LEU A 42 30.86 -2.82 20.60
CA LEU A 42 30.02 -3.82 19.93
C LEU A 42 29.11 -4.56 20.91
N GLN A 43 29.63 -4.86 22.10
CA GLN A 43 28.88 -5.55 23.16
C GLN A 43 27.70 -4.70 23.63
N ASP A 44 27.94 -3.42 23.92
CA ASP A 44 26.88 -2.51 24.36
C ASP A 44 25.81 -2.33 23.28
N ARG A 45 26.23 -2.28 22.01
CA ARG A 45 25.28 -2.20 20.89
C ARG A 45 24.39 -3.43 20.79
N PHE A 46 24.93 -4.61 21.08
CA PHE A 46 24.14 -5.83 21.12
C PHE A 46 23.19 -5.83 22.33
N GLN A 47 23.66 -5.45 23.52
CA GLN A 47 22.79 -5.32 24.69
C GLN A 47 21.65 -4.32 24.46
N ASN A 48 21.95 -3.18 23.83
CA ASN A 48 20.93 -2.20 23.45
C ASN A 48 19.92 -2.78 22.45
N TYR A 49 20.38 -3.62 21.51
CA TYR A 49 19.50 -4.34 20.61
C TYR A 49 18.57 -5.28 21.38
N GLU A 50 19.12 -6.13 22.25
CA GLU A 50 18.34 -7.06 23.08
C GLU A 50 17.26 -6.33 23.89
N ILE A 51 17.60 -5.20 24.50
CA ILE A 51 16.65 -4.34 25.23
C ILE A 51 15.46 -3.90 24.36
N PHE A 52 15.68 -3.59 23.08
CA PHE A 52 14.60 -3.12 22.19
C PHE A 52 13.68 -4.24 21.70
N ILE A 53 14.18 -5.47 21.67
CA ILE A 53 13.51 -6.60 21.01
C ILE A 53 13.19 -7.76 21.96
N ASP A 54 13.40 -7.59 23.26
CA ASP A 54 13.13 -8.57 24.32
C ASP A 54 11.70 -9.14 24.26
N GLN A 55 10.73 -8.28 23.98
CA GLN A 55 9.30 -8.59 23.88
C GLN A 55 8.88 -9.14 22.51
N TYR A 56 9.82 -9.21 21.55
CA TYR A 56 9.58 -9.56 20.16
C TYR A 56 10.47 -10.75 19.74
N PRO A 57 10.17 -11.99 20.19
CA PRO A 57 11.06 -13.15 20.03
C PRO A 57 11.39 -13.46 18.56
N LYS A 58 10.47 -13.19 17.63
CA LYS A 58 10.68 -13.37 16.17
C LYS A 58 11.70 -12.41 15.58
N MET A 59 12.11 -11.37 16.32
CA MET A 59 13.14 -10.41 15.94
C MET A 59 14.48 -10.69 16.61
N THR A 60 14.56 -11.67 17.52
CA THR A 60 15.81 -11.99 18.25
C THR A 60 16.93 -12.48 17.35
N MET A 61 18.17 -12.20 17.75
CA MET A 61 19.38 -12.69 17.09
C MET A 61 20.47 -12.92 18.12
N ASN A 62 21.36 -13.88 17.89
CA ASN A 62 22.51 -14.10 18.76
C ASN A 62 23.62 -13.06 18.49
N PHE A 63 24.55 -12.91 19.45
CA PHE A 63 25.65 -11.97 19.35
C PHE A 63 26.53 -12.19 18.11
N LYS A 64 26.81 -13.44 17.74
CA LYS A 64 27.64 -13.78 16.59
C LYS A 64 27.03 -13.23 15.30
N ASP A 65 25.74 -13.46 15.09
CA ASP A 65 25.01 -12.94 13.93
C ASP A 65 24.92 -11.42 13.94
N PHE A 66 24.70 -10.81 15.11
CA PHE A 66 24.72 -9.35 15.25
C PHE A 66 26.09 -8.79 14.84
N SER A 67 27.18 -9.38 15.33
CA SER A 67 28.56 -8.95 15.06
C SER A 67 28.89 -8.98 13.57
N LEU A 68 28.39 -9.98 12.84
CA LEU A 68 28.58 -10.14 11.40
C LEU A 68 27.70 -9.19 10.60
N LYS A 69 26.44 -9.00 11.02
CA LYS A 69 25.45 -8.24 10.25
C LYS A 69 25.58 -6.73 10.45
N TYR A 70 25.97 -6.24 11.63
CA TYR A 70 25.86 -4.80 11.94
C TYR A 70 26.73 -3.91 11.04
N LYS A 71 27.99 -4.29 10.74
CA LYS A 71 28.87 -3.48 9.89
C LYS A 71 28.32 -3.39 8.47
N ARG A 72 27.87 -4.53 7.95
CA ARG A 72 27.23 -4.63 6.63
C ARG A 72 25.96 -3.80 6.57
N LEU A 73 25.13 -3.84 7.61
CA LEU A 73 23.90 -3.05 7.71
C LEU A 73 24.18 -1.54 7.82
N GLN A 74 25.24 -1.15 8.53
CA GLN A 74 25.66 0.25 8.59
C GLN A 74 26.09 0.74 7.22
N GLY A 75 27.00 0.04 6.55
CA GLY A 75 27.41 0.39 5.18
C GLY A 75 26.23 0.41 4.21
N TYR A 76 25.30 -0.53 4.36
CA TYR A 76 24.08 -0.59 3.55
C TYR A 76 23.21 0.66 3.72
N ILE A 77 23.00 1.10 4.97
CA ILE A 77 22.15 2.26 5.26
C ILE A 77 22.83 3.58 4.93
N THR A 78 24.16 3.67 4.97
CA THR A 78 24.89 4.93 4.70
C THR A 78 25.23 5.14 3.24
N ASP A 79 25.56 4.08 2.49
CA ASP A 79 26.06 4.20 1.12
C ASP A 79 24.92 4.46 0.12
N LYS A 80 25.04 5.58 -0.61
CA LYS A 80 24.08 6.06 -1.61
C LYS A 80 23.78 5.02 -2.69
N LYS A 81 24.72 4.12 -3.01
CA LYS A 81 24.56 3.12 -4.07
C LYS A 81 23.45 2.11 -3.80
N TYR A 82 23.04 1.92 -2.55
CA TYR A 82 21.98 0.97 -2.18
C TYR A 82 20.58 1.56 -2.27
N TRP A 83 20.45 2.85 -2.57
CA TRP A 83 19.18 3.55 -2.66
C TRP A 83 18.79 3.78 -4.12
N ASN A 84 17.48 3.82 -4.40
CA ASN A 84 17.00 4.12 -5.74
C ASN A 84 17.53 5.47 -6.20
N ASN A 85 17.83 5.58 -7.50
CA ASN A 85 18.42 6.78 -8.10
C ASN A 85 19.67 7.30 -7.35
N ASN A 86 20.42 6.42 -6.67
CA ASN A 86 21.57 6.77 -5.83
C ASN A 86 21.26 7.85 -4.79
N ASN A 87 20.06 7.80 -4.18
CA ASN A 87 19.57 8.73 -3.17
C ASN A 87 19.40 10.19 -3.65
N LYS A 88 19.23 10.44 -4.96
CA LYS A 88 19.06 11.81 -5.50
C LYS A 88 17.80 12.52 -5.00
N GLU A 89 16.76 11.79 -4.61
CA GLU A 89 15.47 12.37 -4.15
C GLU A 89 15.26 12.13 -2.65
N GLY A 90 16.34 11.86 -1.90
CA GLY A 90 16.27 11.66 -0.45
C GLY A 90 15.57 10.37 -0.01
N GLN A 91 15.57 9.33 -0.85
CA GLN A 91 15.01 8.01 -0.55
C GLN A 91 15.53 7.43 0.78
N GLN A 92 16.82 7.62 1.07
CA GLN A 92 17.46 7.21 2.31
C GLN A 92 16.81 7.88 3.52
N ASN A 93 16.58 9.18 3.47
CA ASN A 93 16.01 9.91 4.60
C ASN A 93 14.55 9.49 4.85
N LYS A 94 13.75 9.38 3.79
CA LYS A 94 12.37 8.87 3.86
C LYS A 94 12.29 7.48 4.49
N PHE A 95 13.18 6.57 4.07
CA PHE A 95 13.25 5.22 4.64
C PHE A 95 13.62 5.25 6.13
N LEU A 96 14.66 6.01 6.48
CA LEU A 96 15.18 6.05 7.85
C LEU A 96 14.23 6.73 8.83
N GLU A 97 13.48 7.72 8.36
CA GLU A 97 12.42 8.36 9.12
C GLU A 97 11.27 7.37 9.37
N TYR A 98 10.79 6.71 8.30
CA TYR A 98 9.67 5.77 8.41
C TYR A 98 9.98 4.57 9.31
N PHE A 99 11.09 3.88 9.03
CA PHE A 99 11.53 2.73 9.82
C PHE A 99 12.34 3.11 11.06
N SER A 100 12.24 4.37 11.51
CA SER A 100 12.92 4.84 12.72
C SER A 100 12.44 4.11 13.96
N PHE A 101 13.28 4.10 15.00
CA PHE A 101 12.88 3.57 16.30
C PHE A 101 11.69 4.33 16.90
N LYS A 102 11.62 5.64 16.70
CA LYS A 102 10.46 6.45 17.12
C LYS A 102 9.15 5.95 16.51
N ASN A 103 9.16 5.63 15.22
CA ASN A 103 7.98 5.08 14.56
C ASN A 103 7.70 3.64 14.97
N TRP A 104 8.74 2.83 15.21
CA TRP A 104 8.59 1.52 15.82
C TRP A 104 7.80 1.61 17.13
N GLN A 105 8.18 2.52 18.05
CA GLN A 105 7.50 2.70 19.34
C GLN A 105 6.01 3.01 19.18
N LYS A 106 5.64 3.77 18.15
CA LYS A 106 4.26 4.17 17.84
C LYS A 106 3.40 3.06 17.23
N LEU A 107 4.01 1.98 16.73
CA LEU A 107 3.24 0.87 16.18
C LEU A 107 2.40 0.19 17.28
N PRO A 108 1.18 -0.28 16.97
CA PRO A 108 0.43 -1.13 17.88
C PRO A 108 1.19 -2.41 18.24
N GLU A 109 1.11 -2.85 19.51
CA GLU A 109 1.75 -4.11 19.94
C GLU A 109 1.40 -5.34 19.08
N PRO A 110 0.15 -5.53 18.60
CA PRO A 110 -0.18 -6.62 17.69
C PRO A 110 0.61 -6.58 16.37
N GLU A 111 0.94 -5.39 15.87
CA GLU A 111 1.73 -5.21 14.66
C GLU A 111 3.20 -5.51 14.92
N LYS A 112 3.77 -4.97 16.00
CA LYS A 112 5.17 -5.23 16.38
C LYS A 112 5.48 -6.73 16.50
N LYS A 113 4.57 -7.51 17.10
CA LYS A 113 4.70 -8.98 17.28
C LYS A 113 4.65 -9.78 15.97
N GLN A 114 4.16 -9.19 14.88
CA GLN A 114 4.10 -9.83 13.57
C GLN A 114 5.37 -9.63 12.74
N HIS A 115 6.26 -8.71 13.13
CA HIS A 115 7.56 -8.57 12.50
C HIS A 115 8.45 -9.79 12.80
N THR A 116 9.21 -10.22 11.79
CA THR A 116 10.20 -11.30 11.86
C THR A 116 11.55 -10.74 11.44
N LEU A 117 12.64 -11.18 12.07
CA LEU A 117 13.99 -10.68 11.78
C LEU A 117 14.32 -10.80 10.29
N GLU A 118 13.98 -11.95 9.70
CA GLU A 118 14.20 -12.25 8.30
C GLU A 118 12.88 -12.46 7.54
N ASN A 119 12.91 -12.17 6.23
CA ASN A 119 11.77 -12.33 5.32
C ASN A 119 10.45 -11.71 5.85
N CYS A 120 10.54 -10.52 6.46
CA CYS A 120 9.39 -9.88 7.10
C CYS A 120 8.28 -9.55 6.09
N ARG A 121 7.18 -10.29 6.16
CA ARG A 121 6.00 -10.10 5.32
C ARG A 121 5.43 -8.68 5.45
N LEU A 122 5.27 -8.16 6.66
CA LEU A 122 4.75 -6.79 6.88
C LEU A 122 5.60 -5.73 6.17
N CYS A 123 6.93 -5.84 6.23
CA CYS A 123 7.79 -4.92 5.48
C CYS A 123 7.56 -5.05 3.97
N ASN A 124 7.38 -6.27 3.47
CA ASN A 124 7.25 -6.54 2.04
C ASN A 124 5.85 -6.28 1.47
N THR A 125 4.80 -6.29 2.29
CA THR A 125 3.41 -6.15 1.83
C THR A 125 2.72 -4.89 2.34
N VAL A 126 2.78 -4.61 3.64
CA VAL A 126 2.07 -3.48 4.26
C VAL A 126 2.89 -2.20 4.09
N HIS A 127 4.18 -2.26 4.40
CA HIS A 127 5.09 -1.12 4.34
C HIS A 127 5.81 -1.00 2.99
N ILE A 128 5.20 -1.53 1.92
CA ILE A 128 5.85 -1.77 0.63
C ILE A 128 6.39 -0.48 -0.01
N GLU A 129 5.63 0.61 0.06
CA GLU A 129 6.03 1.92 -0.49
C GLU A 129 7.39 2.35 0.06
N HIS A 130 7.56 2.27 1.38
CA HIS A 130 8.77 2.67 2.06
C HIS A 130 9.88 1.62 1.89
N SER A 131 9.53 0.34 1.87
CA SER A 131 10.48 -0.76 1.63
C SER A 131 11.09 -0.71 0.23
N SER A 132 10.34 -0.20 -0.76
CA SER A 132 10.76 -0.11 -2.16
C SER A 132 11.84 0.95 -2.42
N LEU A 133 12.10 1.85 -1.47
CA LEU A 133 13.04 2.99 -1.60
C LEU A 133 14.51 2.58 -1.78
N HIS A 134 14.84 1.31 -1.54
CA HIS A 134 16.19 0.79 -1.62
C HIS A 134 16.30 -0.42 -2.59
N LYS A 135 17.46 -0.59 -3.20
CA LYS A 135 17.72 -1.61 -4.23
C LYS A 135 17.64 -3.05 -3.71
N SER A 136 17.70 -3.25 -2.40
CA SER A 136 17.63 -4.58 -1.79
C SER A 136 16.24 -5.00 -1.31
N ALA A 137 15.19 -4.26 -1.75
CA ALA A 137 13.81 -4.69 -1.63
C ALA A 137 13.70 -6.07 -2.31
N ALA A 138 12.90 -6.98 -1.75
CA ALA A 138 12.84 -8.35 -2.24
C ALA A 138 12.69 -8.35 -3.78
N PRO A 139 13.34 -9.26 -4.52
CA PRO A 139 13.20 -9.33 -5.98
C PRO A 139 11.74 -9.37 -6.42
N GLU A 140 10.89 -9.96 -5.59
CA GLU A 140 9.42 -9.99 -5.74
C GLU A 140 8.78 -8.60 -5.71
N VAL A 141 9.26 -7.67 -4.88
CA VAL A 141 8.75 -6.29 -4.76
C VAL A 141 9.15 -5.47 -5.98
N THR A 142 10.40 -5.60 -6.45
CA THR A 142 10.85 -4.92 -7.68
C THR A 142 10.13 -5.48 -8.90
N LYS A 143 9.92 -6.80 -8.95
CA LYS A 143 9.12 -7.46 -9.98
C LYS A 143 7.67 -7.01 -9.92
N LEU A 144 7.03 -6.95 -8.75
CA LEU A 144 5.65 -6.51 -8.59
C LEU A 144 5.48 -5.04 -8.98
N THR A 145 6.40 -4.16 -8.58
CA THR A 145 6.37 -2.74 -8.96
C THR A 145 6.54 -2.56 -10.46
N ALA A 146 7.51 -3.24 -11.08
CA ALA A 146 7.69 -3.25 -12.53
C ALA A 146 6.46 -3.84 -13.26
N LEU A 147 5.80 -4.84 -12.66
CA LEU A 147 4.60 -5.47 -13.18
C LEU A 147 3.39 -4.53 -13.09
N CYS A 148 3.19 -3.85 -11.96
CA CYS A 148 2.17 -2.81 -11.79
C CYS A 148 2.39 -1.65 -12.77
N GLN A 149 3.63 -1.22 -12.97
CA GLN A 149 3.97 -0.19 -13.96
C GLN A 149 3.70 -0.66 -15.40
N SER A 150 4.04 -1.91 -15.73
CA SER A 150 3.74 -2.51 -17.04
C SER A 150 2.24 -2.60 -17.30
N VAL A 151 1.46 -3.04 -16.32
CA VAL A 151 -0.01 -3.08 -16.39
C VAL A 151 -0.58 -1.66 -16.55
N THR A 152 -0.12 -0.70 -15.75
CA THR A 152 -0.56 0.70 -15.82
C THR A 152 -0.27 1.31 -17.19
N ASN A 153 0.93 1.09 -17.73
CA ASN A 153 1.32 1.59 -19.05
C ASN A 153 0.50 0.93 -20.18
N THR A 154 0.17 -0.36 -20.04
CA THR A 154 -0.68 -1.08 -21.00
C THR A 154 -2.11 -0.56 -20.97
N ILE A 155 -2.64 -0.27 -19.78
CA ILE A 155 -3.96 0.34 -19.60
C ILE A 155 -4.00 1.73 -20.24
N ILE A 156 -3.02 2.59 -19.94
CA ILE A 156 -2.96 3.95 -20.50
C ILE A 156 -2.93 3.90 -22.05
N ARG A 157 -2.09 3.02 -22.63
CA ARG A 157 -1.98 2.85 -24.10
C ARG A 157 -3.27 2.34 -24.75
N GLN A 158 -4.05 1.51 -24.07
CA GLN A 158 -5.31 0.97 -24.59
C GLN A 158 -6.51 1.88 -24.31
N SER A 159 -6.36 2.84 -23.39
CA SER A 159 -7.40 3.79 -22.99
C SER A 159 -7.31 5.13 -23.73
N THR A 160 -6.16 5.45 -24.33
CA THR A 160 -6.01 6.64 -25.18
C THR A 160 -6.83 6.50 -26.46
N PRO A 161 -7.83 7.37 -26.70
CA PRO A 161 -8.72 7.24 -27.85
C PRO A 161 -8.04 7.79 -29.10
N SER A 162 -7.65 6.92 -30.03
CA SER A 162 -7.55 7.30 -31.43
C SER A 162 -8.97 7.52 -31.95
N SER A 163 -9.38 8.79 -32.03
CA SER A 163 -10.57 9.33 -32.71
C SER A 163 -11.96 8.78 -32.31
N SER A 164 -12.80 9.72 -31.91
CA SER A 164 -14.27 9.83 -32.06
C SER A 164 -15.17 8.57 -32.01
N HIS A 165 -16.21 8.68 -31.17
CA HIS A 165 -17.47 7.92 -31.11
C HIS A 165 -17.55 6.64 -30.23
N GLY A 166 -18.59 6.64 -29.39
CA GLY A 166 -19.26 5.45 -28.85
C GLY A 166 -18.69 4.86 -27.55
N THR A 167 -18.98 5.47 -26.41
CA THR A 167 -18.77 4.88 -25.07
C THR A 167 -19.91 3.92 -24.72
N THR A 168 -19.67 2.61 -24.78
CA THR A 168 -20.32 1.59 -23.90
C THR A 168 -19.70 0.18 -24.04
N THR A 169 -19.07 -0.18 -25.16
CA THR A 169 -18.47 -1.52 -25.36
C THR A 169 -16.95 -1.56 -25.15
N LYS A 170 -16.26 -0.41 -25.29
CA LYS A 170 -14.79 -0.30 -25.20
C LYS A 170 -14.27 -0.44 -23.77
N GLY A 171 -14.97 0.11 -22.78
CA GLY A 171 -14.60 -0.03 -21.35
C GLY A 171 -14.68 -1.47 -20.85
N LEU A 172 -15.67 -2.24 -21.34
CA LEU A 172 -15.84 -3.64 -20.97
C LEU A 172 -14.71 -4.53 -21.51
N LYS A 173 -14.29 -4.30 -22.76
CA LYS A 173 -13.13 -4.97 -23.37
C LYS A 173 -11.83 -4.58 -22.67
N ALA A 174 -11.69 -3.33 -22.24
CA ALA A 174 -10.54 -2.90 -21.45
C ALA A 174 -10.46 -3.64 -20.11
N VAL A 175 -11.57 -3.76 -19.36
CA VAL A 175 -11.63 -4.53 -18.11
C VAL A 175 -11.35 -6.02 -18.33
N GLN A 176 -11.93 -6.63 -19.37
CA GLN A 176 -11.65 -8.04 -19.70
C GLN A 176 -10.19 -8.27 -20.11
N ASN A 177 -9.57 -7.34 -20.83
CA ASN A 177 -8.16 -7.41 -21.18
C ASN A 177 -7.26 -7.23 -19.94
N ILE A 178 -7.63 -6.34 -19.02
CA ILE A 178 -6.93 -6.18 -17.74
C ILE A 178 -6.93 -7.50 -16.96
N VAL A 179 -8.10 -8.13 -16.81
CA VAL A 179 -8.21 -9.42 -16.10
C VAL A 179 -7.40 -10.51 -16.79
N LYS A 180 -7.44 -10.60 -18.13
CA LYS A 180 -6.65 -11.59 -18.91
C LYS A 180 -5.13 -11.40 -18.77
N ILE A 181 -4.65 -10.18 -18.59
CA ILE A 181 -3.21 -9.90 -18.42
C ILE A 181 -2.78 -10.19 -16.99
N VAL A 182 -3.58 -9.75 -16.00
CA VAL A 182 -3.23 -9.83 -14.58
C VAL A 182 -3.35 -11.25 -14.02
N GLN A 183 -4.38 -12.00 -14.42
CA GLN A 183 -4.68 -13.33 -13.89
C GLN A 183 -3.53 -14.35 -14.04
N PRO A 184 -3.00 -14.65 -15.25
CA PRO A 184 -1.92 -15.63 -15.39
C PRO A 184 -0.63 -15.18 -14.69
N MET A 185 -0.44 -13.87 -14.54
CA MET A 185 0.71 -13.31 -13.83
C MET A 185 0.59 -13.45 -12.30
N MET A 186 -0.62 -13.32 -11.74
CA MET A 186 -0.86 -13.53 -10.31
C MET A 186 -0.83 -15.02 -9.95
N GLU A 187 -1.42 -15.88 -10.79
CA GLU A 187 -1.43 -17.34 -10.58
C GLU A 187 -0.01 -17.92 -10.53
N LYS A 188 0.87 -17.46 -11.44
CA LYS A 188 2.27 -17.91 -11.52
C LYS A 188 3.14 -17.41 -10.36
N ASN A 189 2.92 -16.18 -9.86
CA ASN A 189 3.81 -15.56 -8.87
C ASN A 189 3.35 -15.76 -7.42
N LEU A 190 2.06 -16.00 -7.19
CA LEU A 190 1.52 -16.21 -5.83
C LEU A 190 1.17 -17.67 -5.53
N ASN A 191 1.29 -18.56 -6.52
CA ASN A 191 0.94 -19.99 -6.44
C ASN A 191 -0.52 -20.23 -5.96
N ILE A 192 -1.42 -19.32 -6.35
CA ILE A 192 -2.86 -19.37 -6.07
C ILE A 192 -3.57 -19.60 -7.40
N LYS A 193 -4.44 -20.60 -7.51
CA LYS A 193 -5.31 -20.78 -8.68
C LYS A 193 -6.56 -19.92 -8.50
N PHE A 194 -6.86 -19.02 -9.44
CA PHE A 194 -8.14 -18.31 -9.40
C PHE A 194 -9.24 -19.25 -9.90
N GLU A 195 -9.99 -19.86 -9.00
CA GLU A 195 -11.05 -20.84 -9.34
C GLU A 195 -12.26 -20.23 -10.06
N ASN A 196 -12.36 -18.89 -10.14
CA ASN A 196 -13.38 -18.22 -10.93
C ASN A 196 -12.80 -16.93 -11.54
N PRO A 197 -12.32 -16.94 -12.80
CA PRO A 197 -12.15 -15.69 -13.53
C PRO A 197 -13.49 -14.97 -13.49
N ILE A 198 -13.50 -13.68 -13.14
CA ILE A 198 -14.71 -12.88 -12.95
C ILE A 198 -15.67 -13.11 -14.13
N LYS A 199 -16.64 -14.02 -13.98
CA LYS A 199 -17.81 -14.09 -14.83
C LYS A 199 -18.64 -12.90 -14.39
N VAL A 200 -18.33 -11.73 -14.93
CA VAL A 200 -19.21 -10.58 -14.78
C VAL A 200 -20.51 -11.01 -15.46
N SER A 201 -21.46 -11.53 -14.69
CA SER A 201 -22.85 -11.62 -15.12
C SER A 201 -23.36 -10.19 -15.13
N ILE A 202 -23.09 -9.50 -16.24
CA ILE A 202 -23.64 -8.18 -16.50
C ILE A 202 -25.08 -8.50 -16.88
N SER A 203 -26.03 -8.21 -16.00
CA SER A 203 -27.42 -8.09 -16.41
C SER A 203 -27.43 -7.25 -17.69
N PRO A 204 -28.01 -7.73 -18.81
CA PRO A 204 -27.86 -7.06 -20.09
C PRO A 204 -28.29 -5.60 -19.94
N LEU A 205 -27.36 -4.68 -20.22
CA LEU A 205 -27.67 -3.25 -20.26
C LEU A 205 -28.79 -3.07 -21.28
N LYS A 206 -29.92 -2.50 -20.82
CA LYS A 206 -31.11 -2.29 -21.65
C LYS A 206 -30.71 -1.67 -23.00
N THR A 207 -31.13 -2.29 -24.10
CA THR A 207 -30.82 -1.81 -25.46
C THR A 207 -31.38 -0.39 -25.66
N PRO A 208 -30.85 0.39 -26.62
CA PRO A 208 -31.37 1.72 -26.92
C PRO A 208 -32.88 1.76 -27.17
N GLU A 209 -33.44 0.71 -27.77
CA GLU A 209 -34.90 0.54 -27.93
C GLU A 209 -35.61 0.31 -26.60
N GLN A 210 -35.02 -0.44 -25.67
CA GLN A 210 -35.58 -0.63 -24.33
C GLN A 210 -35.53 0.66 -23.52
N LYS A 211 -34.45 1.45 -23.64
CA LYS A 211 -34.36 2.78 -23.04
C LYS A 211 -35.34 3.77 -23.68
N ARG A 212 -35.58 3.67 -24.99
CA ARG A 212 -36.56 4.50 -25.70
C ARG A 212 -38.00 4.15 -25.29
N LYS A 213 -38.34 2.86 -25.19
CA LYS A 213 -39.63 2.39 -24.67
C LYS A 213 -39.85 2.73 -23.20
N GLU A 214 -38.78 2.78 -22.40
CA GLU A 214 -38.83 3.18 -21.00
C GLU A 214 -38.94 4.70 -20.85
N PHE A 215 -38.26 5.47 -21.70
CA PHE A 215 -38.43 6.91 -21.77
C PHE A 215 -39.84 7.28 -22.25
N GLU A 216 -40.36 6.62 -23.28
CA GLU A 216 -41.75 6.78 -23.74
C GLU A 216 -42.76 6.40 -22.65
N ARG A 217 -42.56 5.29 -21.93
CA ARG A 217 -43.40 4.96 -20.78
C ARG A 217 -43.34 5.99 -19.67
N ASN A 218 -42.14 6.45 -19.31
CA ASN A 218 -41.98 7.49 -18.31
C ASN A 218 -42.61 8.81 -18.78
N LEU A 219 -42.55 9.13 -20.07
CA LEU A 219 -43.18 10.34 -20.61
C LEU A 219 -44.71 10.23 -20.58
N ILE A 220 -45.26 9.05 -20.87
CA ILE A 220 -46.69 8.76 -20.75
C ILE A 220 -47.14 8.82 -19.29
N GLU A 221 -46.40 8.20 -18.36
CA GLU A 221 -46.69 8.27 -16.92
C GLU A 221 -46.54 9.69 -16.38
N THR A 222 -45.55 10.46 -16.84
CA THR A 222 -45.36 11.86 -16.38
C THR A 222 -46.46 12.74 -16.95
N LYS A 223 -46.91 12.48 -18.19
CA LYS A 223 -48.05 13.18 -18.78
C LYS A 223 -49.35 12.84 -18.06
N GLN A 224 -49.59 11.56 -17.74
CA GLN A 224 -50.73 11.16 -16.92
C GLN A 224 -50.69 11.79 -15.53
N LYS A 225 -49.54 11.83 -14.86
CA LYS A 225 -49.40 12.51 -13.56
C LYS A 225 -49.59 14.02 -13.64
N MET A 226 -49.22 14.66 -14.76
CA MET A 226 -49.52 16.08 -14.98
C MET A 226 -51.00 16.29 -15.24
N ASP A 227 -51.62 15.48 -16.10
CA ASP A 227 -53.05 15.56 -16.39
C ASP A 227 -53.88 15.30 -15.11
N ASP A 228 -53.50 14.30 -14.31
CA ASP A 228 -54.08 14.01 -12.99
C ASP A 228 -53.91 15.20 -12.03
N ALA A 229 -52.73 15.83 -11.97
CA ALA A 229 -52.49 17.01 -11.14
C ALA A 229 -53.27 18.26 -11.62
N PHE A 230 -53.58 18.37 -12.92
CA PHE A 230 -54.43 19.44 -13.45
C PHE A 230 -55.92 19.19 -13.19
N THR A 231 -56.36 17.93 -13.12
CA THR A 231 -57.72 17.60 -12.67
C THR A 231 -57.90 17.72 -11.15
N ASP A 232 -56.87 17.38 -10.35
CA ASP A 232 -56.90 17.47 -8.89
C ASP A 232 -56.80 18.93 -8.40
N ALA A 233 -56.05 19.79 -9.11
CA ALA A 233 -56.03 21.24 -8.87
C ALA A 233 -57.33 21.95 -9.31
N GLY A 234 -58.21 21.27 -10.06
CA GLY A 234 -59.52 21.78 -10.45
C GLY A 234 -60.55 21.73 -9.32
N GLU A 235 -60.43 20.80 -8.37
CA GLU A 235 -61.30 20.76 -7.19
C GLU A 235 -60.92 21.82 -6.14
N ASP A 236 -59.63 22.12 -5.96
CA ASP A 236 -59.17 23.13 -4.99
C ASP A 236 -59.45 24.58 -5.42
N ILE A 237 -59.55 24.88 -6.73
CA ILE A 237 -59.94 26.22 -7.21
C ILE A 237 -61.44 26.49 -6.98
N HIS A 238 -62.28 25.45 -6.97
CA HIS A 238 -63.71 25.59 -6.65
C HIS A 238 -63.98 25.72 -5.14
N VAL A 239 -63.03 25.34 -4.27
CA VAL A 239 -63.11 25.52 -2.81
C VAL A 239 -62.51 26.85 -2.34
N PHE A 240 -61.64 27.49 -3.14
CA PHE A 240 -61.08 28.80 -2.79
C PHE A 240 -61.95 30.01 -3.22
N LEU A 241 -62.93 29.80 -4.11
CA LEU A 241 -63.86 30.84 -4.60
C LEU A 241 -65.32 30.63 -4.18
N ALA A 242 -65.59 29.71 -3.25
CA ALA A 242 -66.89 29.53 -2.59
C ALA A 242 -66.80 29.98 -1.12
#